data_AF-A0A257S154-F1
#
_entry.id   AF-A0A257S154-F1
#
_cell.length_a   1.000
_cell.length_b   1.000
_cell.length_c   1.000
_cell.angle_alpha   90.00
_cell.angle_beta   90.00
_cell.angle_gamma   90.00
#
_symmetry.space_group_name_H-M   'P 1'
#
loop_
_entity.id
_entity.type
_entity.pdbx_description
1 polymer ?
#
loop_
_entity_poly.entity_id
_entity_poly.type
_entity_poly.pdbx_seq_one_letter_code
_entity_poly.pdbx_strand_id
1 'polypeptide(L)'
;MEPDLAGEHMLINIGPQHPATHGVLRLVLELDGETVVRCIPHIGYLHCGFEKIGEYRQYNQIIPWTDREDYLNSPGNNVAFVLGVERLFGIEITERCTVLRVIAMELSRIISHLVWWGTTCIDIGAFTPFLWLFQERERVYELIEMWIGARLTTSLTRVGGMGADIPDGFMDKLTGFVKSFPKTIDEAERMLSKNAVWVGRTVGLGAMSADEALNYGLSGPMLRASGVAYDVRRDFPYLDYETYDFDVPVGTSGDVYDRYLVRVEELRQSVRILEQAIRRLPDGPVNVDDHRVILPPKSKATSDMESMIHHFKQVMEGPRPPAGECYVAVESPKGEKGYYMVSDGTSKPVR
;
A
#
# COMPACT_ATOMS: atom_id res chain seq x y z
N MET A 1 -1.11 -48.22 -33.51
CA MET A 1 -1.04 -47.07 -32.61
C MET A 1 0.32 -47.15 -31.96
N GLU A 2 1.28 -46.39 -32.48
CA GLU A 2 2.54 -46.19 -31.77
C GLU A 2 2.21 -45.58 -30.39
N PRO A 3 2.87 -46.03 -29.31
CA PRO A 3 2.71 -45.38 -28.02
C PRO A 3 3.19 -43.93 -28.17
N ASP A 4 2.38 -42.96 -27.77
CA ASP A 4 2.82 -41.57 -27.61
C ASP A 4 4.07 -41.61 -26.73
N LEU A 5 5.22 -41.26 -27.31
CA LEU A 5 6.46 -41.06 -26.57
C LEU A 5 6.20 -39.88 -25.63
N ALA A 6 5.88 -40.17 -24.36
CA ALA A 6 5.75 -39.13 -23.35
C ALA A 6 7.05 -38.31 -23.33
N GLY A 7 6.95 -37.04 -23.70
CA GLY A 7 8.08 -36.12 -23.68
C GLY A 7 8.68 -36.08 -22.27
N GLU A 8 10.01 -36.08 -22.17
CA GLU A 8 10.67 -35.93 -20.87
C GLU A 8 10.43 -34.51 -20.35
N HIS A 9 9.55 -34.38 -19.36
CA HIS A 9 9.31 -33.11 -18.69
C HIS A 9 10.59 -32.66 -17.96
N MET A 10 11.02 -31.43 -18.22
CA MET A 10 12.18 -30.85 -17.56
C MET A 10 11.74 -30.11 -16.29
N LEU A 11 12.35 -30.45 -15.16
CA LEU A 11 12.18 -29.70 -13.92
C LEU A 11 13.28 -28.64 -13.79
N ILE A 12 12.89 -27.37 -13.86
CA ILE A 12 13.79 -26.22 -13.65
C ILE A 12 13.43 -25.51 -12.35
N ASN A 13 14.45 -25.21 -11.55
CA ASN A 13 14.29 -24.44 -10.34
C ASN A 13 14.79 -23.00 -10.58
N ILE A 14 13.87 -22.04 -10.57
CA ILE A 14 14.19 -20.60 -10.64
C ILE A 14 14.23 -20.04 -9.23
N GLY A 15 15.36 -19.44 -8.85
CA GLY A 15 15.57 -18.84 -7.52
C GLY A 15 16.25 -19.79 -6.52
N PRO A 16 16.38 -19.38 -5.24
CA PRO A 16 15.76 -18.21 -4.63
C PRO A 16 16.42 -16.87 -5.00
N GLN A 17 17.63 -16.91 -5.57
CA GLN A 17 18.36 -15.71 -6.03
C GLN A 17 18.30 -15.64 -7.56
N HIS A 18 17.42 -14.80 -8.09
CA HIS A 18 17.34 -14.49 -9.51
C HIS A 18 16.86 -13.03 -9.70
N PRO A 19 17.37 -12.28 -10.70
CA PRO A 19 16.95 -10.89 -10.89
C PRO A 19 15.43 -10.71 -11.05
N ALA A 20 14.79 -11.59 -11.82
CA ALA A 20 13.35 -11.53 -12.08
C ALA A 20 12.45 -11.94 -10.90
N THR A 21 13.01 -12.44 -9.78
CA THR A 21 12.21 -12.85 -8.61
C THR A 21 11.99 -11.71 -7.61
N HIS A 22 12.56 -10.52 -7.85
CA HIS A 22 12.38 -9.28 -7.06
C HIS A 22 12.29 -9.51 -5.55
N GLY A 23 13.32 -10.16 -5.01
CA GLY A 23 13.35 -10.64 -3.63
C GLY A 23 13.70 -12.11 -3.58
N VAL A 24 13.05 -12.83 -2.65
CA VAL A 24 13.36 -14.24 -2.37
C VAL A 24 12.15 -15.11 -2.69
N LEU A 25 12.11 -15.61 -3.92
CA LEU A 25 11.06 -16.50 -4.42
C LEU A 25 11.71 -17.67 -5.14
N ARG A 26 11.25 -18.89 -4.85
CA ARG A 26 11.68 -20.10 -5.52
C ARG A 26 10.51 -20.69 -6.30
N LEU A 27 10.66 -20.84 -7.61
CA LEU A 27 9.66 -21.44 -8.48
C LEU A 27 10.22 -22.76 -9.02
N VAL A 28 9.53 -23.87 -8.73
CA VAL A 28 9.82 -25.16 -9.37
C VAL A 28 8.89 -25.28 -10.56
N LEU A 29 9.46 -25.17 -11.75
CA LEU A 29 8.75 -25.23 -13.03
C LEU A 29 8.92 -26.60 -13.66
N GLU A 30 7.81 -27.17 -14.10
CA GLU A 30 7.77 -28.34 -14.97
C GLU A 30 7.48 -27.87 -16.39
N LEU A 31 8.46 -28.08 -17.27
CA LEU A 31 8.46 -27.59 -18.65
C LEU A 31 8.33 -28.75 -19.62
N ASP A 32 7.50 -28.55 -20.64
CA ASP A 32 7.50 -29.33 -21.87
C ASP A 32 8.02 -28.44 -23.01
N GLY A 33 9.31 -28.59 -23.32
CA GLY A 33 10.04 -27.67 -24.17
C GLY A 33 10.04 -26.23 -23.61
N GLU A 34 9.35 -25.32 -24.28
CA GLU A 34 9.20 -23.92 -23.86
C GLU A 34 7.89 -23.65 -23.11
N THR A 35 6.97 -24.64 -23.06
CA THR A 35 5.66 -24.48 -22.44
C THR A 35 5.71 -24.85 -20.95
N VAL A 36 5.22 -23.95 -20.10
CA VAL A 36 5.09 -24.24 -18.66
C VAL A 36 3.84 -25.08 -18.44
N VAL A 37 4.03 -26.35 -18.03
CA VAL A 37 2.93 -27.27 -17.70
C VAL A 37 2.46 -27.03 -16.27
N ARG A 38 3.42 -26.84 -15.34
CA ARG A 38 3.12 -26.65 -13.93
C ARG A 38 4.16 -25.75 -13.27
N CYS A 39 3.69 -24.90 -12.36
CA CYS A 39 4.51 -24.03 -11.53
C CYS A 39 4.16 -24.27 -10.06
N ILE A 40 5.17 -24.59 -9.24
CA ILE A 40 5.03 -24.72 -7.79
C ILE A 40 5.83 -23.60 -7.13
N PRO A 41 5.17 -22.54 -6.63
CA PRO A 41 5.84 -21.47 -5.91
C PRO A 41 6.13 -21.89 -4.47
N HIS A 42 7.42 -21.98 -4.12
CA HIS A 42 7.87 -22.10 -2.74
C HIS A 42 8.07 -20.72 -2.13
N ILE A 43 7.17 -20.36 -1.24
CA ILE A 43 7.17 -19.11 -0.46
C ILE A 43 7.68 -19.36 0.98
N GLY A 44 7.83 -18.28 1.76
CA GLY A 44 8.16 -18.37 3.19
C GLY A 44 9.63 -18.09 3.55
N TYR A 45 10.50 -17.85 2.57
CA TYR A 45 11.89 -17.45 2.83
C TYR A 45 12.02 -16.11 3.57
N LEU A 46 11.01 -15.24 3.47
CA LEU A 46 10.92 -13.97 4.20
C LEU A 46 9.89 -14.03 5.35
N HIS A 47 9.44 -15.22 5.76
CA HIS A 47 8.50 -15.34 6.86
C HIS A 47 9.21 -15.05 8.19
N CYS A 48 8.87 -13.90 8.80
CA CYS A 48 9.47 -13.44 10.05
C CYS A 48 8.51 -13.55 11.26
N GLY A 49 7.33 -14.16 11.10
CA GLY A 49 6.36 -14.34 12.18
C GLY A 49 5.78 -13.03 12.74
N PHE A 50 5.49 -12.04 11.88
CA PHE A 50 5.00 -10.72 12.32
C PHE A 50 3.72 -10.80 13.16
N GLU A 51 2.76 -11.62 12.78
CA GLU A 51 1.52 -11.84 13.55
C GLU A 51 1.84 -12.30 14.99
N LYS A 52 2.77 -13.25 15.13
CA LYS A 52 3.16 -13.76 16.44
C LYS A 52 3.90 -12.72 17.27
N ILE A 53 4.71 -11.87 16.64
CA ILE A 53 5.36 -10.74 17.31
C ILE A 53 4.29 -9.73 17.76
N GLY A 54 3.25 -9.50 16.95
CA GLY A 54 2.12 -8.65 17.26
C GLY A 54 1.44 -9.02 18.59
N GLU A 55 1.18 -10.30 18.82
CA GLU A 55 0.55 -10.82 20.06
C GLU A 55 1.33 -10.45 21.35
N TYR A 56 2.65 -10.22 21.26
CA TYR A 56 3.48 -9.87 22.42
C TYR A 56 3.69 -8.36 22.60
N ARG A 57 3.24 -7.53 21.66
CA ARG A 57 3.50 -6.08 21.59
C ARG A 57 2.23 -5.28 21.80
N GLN A 58 2.40 -4.02 22.20
CA GLN A 58 1.28 -3.08 22.32
C GLN A 58 0.87 -2.55 20.94
N TYR A 59 -0.37 -2.08 20.78
CA TYR A 59 -0.88 -1.54 19.51
C TYR A 59 0.06 -0.50 18.85
N ASN A 60 0.55 0.49 19.59
CA ASN A 60 1.49 1.48 19.05
C ASN A 60 2.88 0.92 18.72
N GLN A 61 3.29 -0.18 19.35
CA GLN A 61 4.55 -0.88 19.06
C GLN A 61 4.44 -1.81 17.84
N ILE A 62 3.22 -2.10 17.37
CA ILE A 62 2.96 -2.92 16.18
C ILE A 62 3.11 -2.10 14.90
N ILE A 63 2.83 -0.79 14.94
CA ILE A 63 2.88 0.11 13.78
C ILE A 63 4.22 0.04 13.00
N PRO A 64 5.41 -0.04 13.62
CA PRO A 64 6.65 -0.23 12.85
C PRO A 64 6.73 -1.56 12.10
N TRP A 65 5.98 -2.58 12.51
CA TRP A 65 5.93 -3.87 11.81
C TRP A 65 5.00 -3.80 10.60
N THR A 66 3.93 -3.01 10.65
CA THR A 66 3.03 -2.82 9.50
C THR A 66 3.72 -2.13 8.32
N ASP A 67 4.73 -1.29 8.59
CA ASP A 67 5.62 -0.73 7.56
C ASP A 67 6.39 -1.82 6.78
N ARG A 68 6.69 -2.96 7.41
CA ARG A 68 7.59 -4.00 6.88
C ARG A 68 6.86 -5.11 6.14
N GLU A 69 5.55 -5.22 6.32
CA GLU A 69 4.72 -6.20 5.60
C GLU A 69 4.69 -5.92 4.10
N ASP A 70 4.39 -4.67 3.74
CA ASP A 70 4.53 -4.16 2.38
C ASP A 70 5.35 -2.88 2.41
N TYR A 71 6.66 -3.04 2.24
CA TYR A 71 7.66 -1.96 2.30
C TYR A 71 7.53 -0.92 1.18
N LEU A 72 6.68 -1.15 0.18
CA LEU A 72 6.36 -0.17 -0.85
C LEU A 72 5.19 0.74 -0.42
N ASN A 73 4.32 0.24 0.45
CA ASN A 73 3.10 0.92 0.90
C ASN A 73 3.09 1.15 2.42
N SER A 74 4.22 1.56 3.00
CA SER A 74 4.37 1.68 4.46
C SER A 74 3.34 2.63 5.11
N PRO A 75 3.16 3.89 4.62
CA PRO A 75 2.12 4.78 5.15
C PRO A 75 0.70 4.20 5.05
N GLY A 76 0.36 3.59 3.91
CA GLY A 76 -0.96 2.98 3.70
C GLY A 76 -1.24 1.82 4.66
N ASN A 77 -0.24 0.98 4.92
CA ASN A 77 -0.36 -0.12 5.89
C ASN A 77 -0.60 0.38 7.31
N ASN A 78 0.11 1.43 7.71
CA ASN A 78 -0.03 2.03 9.04
C ASN A 78 -1.43 2.63 9.23
N VAL A 79 -1.97 3.28 8.19
CA VAL A 79 -3.32 3.81 8.20
C VAL A 79 -4.35 2.69 8.32
N ALA A 80 -4.21 1.63 7.51
CA ALA A 80 -5.12 0.49 7.54
C ALA A 80 -5.14 -0.23 8.91
N PHE A 81 -3.98 -0.42 9.54
CA PHE A 81 -3.91 -0.98 10.89
C PHE A 81 -4.57 -0.07 11.92
N VAL A 82 -4.22 1.23 11.92
CA VAL A 82 -4.77 2.18 12.89
C VAL A 82 -6.27 2.38 12.74
N LEU A 83 -6.82 2.36 11.51
CA LEU A 83 -8.26 2.42 11.27
C LEU A 83 -9.01 1.26 11.95
N GLY A 84 -8.45 0.05 11.90
CA GLY A 84 -9.03 -1.10 12.62
C GLY A 84 -8.97 -0.93 14.13
N VAL A 85 -7.85 -0.44 14.66
CA VAL A 85 -7.74 -0.15 16.10
C VAL A 85 -8.71 0.95 16.52
N GLU A 86 -8.83 2.05 15.77
CA GLU A 86 -9.77 3.14 16.05
C GLU A 86 -11.23 2.68 16.02
N ARG A 87 -11.58 1.77 15.11
CA ARG A 87 -12.91 1.13 15.07
C ARG A 87 -13.16 0.27 16.31
N LEU A 88 -12.16 -0.42 16.86
CA LEU A 88 -12.29 -1.13 18.15
C LEU A 88 -12.51 -0.17 19.32
N PHE A 89 -11.83 0.98 19.33
CA PHE A 89 -11.99 1.99 20.37
C PHE A 89 -13.30 2.79 20.25
N GLY A 90 -13.92 2.83 19.07
CA GLY A 90 -15.08 3.68 18.79
C GLY A 90 -14.73 5.17 18.80
N ILE A 91 -13.52 5.53 18.37
CA ILE A 91 -13.04 6.93 18.35
C ILE A 91 -13.20 7.50 16.95
N GLU A 92 -13.77 8.70 16.86
CA GLU A 92 -13.77 9.50 15.65
C GLU A 92 -12.54 10.40 15.60
N ILE A 93 -11.87 10.42 14.44
CA ILE A 93 -10.66 11.23 14.20
C ILE A 93 -11.01 12.64 13.72
N THR A 94 -10.06 13.56 13.84
CA THR A 94 -10.25 14.95 13.38
C THR A 94 -10.24 15.04 11.85
N GLU A 95 -10.95 16.02 11.27
CA GLU A 95 -10.99 16.23 9.82
C GLU A 95 -9.60 16.52 9.22
N ARG A 96 -8.73 17.21 9.97
CA ARG A 96 -7.34 17.38 9.53
C ARG A 96 -6.62 16.04 9.43
N CYS A 97 -6.82 15.14 10.40
CA CYS A 97 -6.22 13.81 10.37
C CYS A 97 -6.70 12.98 9.18
N THR A 98 -8.00 13.03 8.84
CA THR A 98 -8.55 12.28 7.70
C THR A 98 -7.86 12.69 6.41
N VAL A 99 -7.80 14.00 6.13
CA VAL A 99 -7.16 14.54 4.92
C VAL A 99 -5.66 14.20 4.86
N LEU A 100 -4.94 14.33 5.99
CA LEU A 100 -3.52 13.99 6.06
C LEU A 100 -3.25 12.51 5.76
N ARG A 101 -4.10 11.61 6.26
CA ARG A 101 -4.00 10.18 5.98
C ARG A 101 -4.30 9.88 4.51
N VAL A 102 -5.28 10.54 3.90
CA VAL A 102 -5.54 10.43 2.45
C VAL A 102 -4.31 10.85 1.64
N ILE A 103 -3.68 11.99 1.97
CA ILE A 103 -2.44 12.44 1.32
C ILE A 103 -1.34 11.37 1.45
N ALA A 104 -1.13 10.85 2.67
CA ALA A 104 -0.12 9.83 2.91
C ALA A 104 -0.39 8.53 2.13
N MET A 105 -1.66 8.12 2.04
CA MET A 105 -2.08 6.93 1.30
C MET A 105 -1.89 7.09 -0.21
N GLU A 106 -2.27 8.23 -0.79
CA GLU A 106 -2.12 8.46 -2.22
C GLU A 106 -0.65 8.66 -2.63
N LEU A 107 0.18 9.30 -1.80
CA LEU A 107 1.64 9.32 -2.02
C LEU A 107 2.24 7.91 -2.00
N SER A 108 1.79 7.09 -1.05
CA SER A 108 2.18 5.68 -0.93
C SER A 108 1.71 4.85 -2.14
N ARG A 109 0.52 5.16 -2.68
CA ARG A 109 0.02 4.56 -3.94
C ARG A 109 0.89 4.89 -5.13
N ILE A 110 1.27 6.16 -5.26
CA ILE A 110 2.20 6.60 -6.31
C ILE A 110 3.52 5.85 -6.20
N ILE A 111 4.14 5.77 -5.01
CA ILE A 111 5.41 5.04 -4.82
C ILE A 111 5.29 3.58 -5.26
N SER A 112 4.23 2.88 -4.83
CA SER A 112 4.07 1.46 -5.14
C SER A 112 3.86 1.22 -6.64
N HIS A 113 3.04 2.04 -7.31
CA HIS A 113 2.85 1.91 -8.76
C HIS A 113 4.11 2.27 -9.55
N LEU A 114 4.90 3.27 -9.12
CA LEU A 114 6.17 3.62 -9.76
C LEU A 114 7.18 2.47 -9.70
N VAL A 115 7.29 1.78 -8.56
CA VAL A 115 8.17 0.60 -8.46
C VAL A 115 7.65 -0.53 -9.32
N TRP A 116 6.36 -0.85 -9.26
CA TRP A 116 5.78 -1.90 -10.10
C TRP A 116 6.02 -1.63 -11.59
N TRP A 117 5.75 -0.40 -12.04
CA TRP A 117 5.89 -0.02 -13.44
C TRP A 117 7.37 -0.03 -13.86
N GLY A 118 8.27 0.55 -13.05
CA GLY A 118 9.70 0.56 -13.33
C GLY A 118 10.31 -0.85 -13.37
N THR A 119 9.98 -1.70 -12.40
CA THR A 119 10.50 -3.09 -12.33
C THR A 119 9.98 -3.95 -13.48
N THR A 120 8.70 -3.81 -13.84
CA THR A 120 8.13 -4.50 -15.01
C THR A 120 8.83 -4.05 -16.31
N CYS A 121 9.20 -2.77 -16.41
CA CYS A 121 9.95 -2.26 -17.57
C CYS A 121 11.33 -2.91 -17.68
N ILE A 122 12.13 -2.95 -16.60
CA ILE A 122 13.48 -3.52 -16.64
C ILE A 122 13.47 -5.03 -16.88
N ASP A 123 12.48 -5.76 -16.34
CA ASP A 123 12.34 -7.21 -16.57
C ASP A 123 12.05 -7.56 -18.02
N ILE A 124 11.28 -6.71 -18.72
CA ILE A 124 11.00 -6.84 -20.15
C ILE A 124 12.17 -6.32 -21.00
N GLY A 125 13.05 -5.49 -20.41
CA GLY A 125 14.28 -4.97 -21.04
C GLY A 125 14.27 -3.46 -21.32
N ALA A 126 13.24 -2.72 -20.93
CA ALA A 126 13.14 -1.28 -21.08
C ALA A 126 13.81 -0.54 -19.89
N PHE A 127 15.07 -0.15 -20.05
CA PHE A 127 15.86 0.46 -18.98
C PHE A 127 15.60 1.95 -18.73
N THR A 128 15.29 2.73 -19.78
CA THR A 128 15.13 4.19 -19.64
C THR A 128 13.92 4.60 -18.79
N PRO A 129 12.71 4.03 -18.99
CA PRO A 129 11.55 4.38 -18.14
C PRO A 129 11.79 4.07 -16.67
N PHE A 130 12.52 2.99 -16.36
CA PHE A 130 12.89 2.63 -14.99
C PHE A 130 13.60 3.79 -14.25
N LEU A 131 14.57 4.45 -14.90
CA LEU A 131 15.30 5.56 -14.30
C LEU A 131 14.41 6.79 -14.06
N TRP A 132 13.55 7.14 -15.01
CA TRP A 132 12.63 8.28 -14.88
C TRP A 132 11.64 8.07 -13.74
N LEU A 133 11.07 6.87 -13.64
CA LEU A 133 10.10 6.53 -12.58
C LEU A 133 10.77 6.49 -11.20
N PHE A 134 12.02 6.03 -11.11
CA PHE A 134 12.77 6.04 -9.85
C PHE A 134 13.20 7.44 -9.43
N GLN A 135 13.47 8.34 -10.38
CA GLN A 135 13.70 9.75 -10.09
C GLN A 135 12.46 10.40 -9.47
N GLU A 136 11.26 10.14 -10.00
CA GLU A 136 10.02 10.64 -9.41
C GLU A 136 9.74 10.02 -8.03
N ARG A 137 10.06 8.74 -7.86
CA ARG A 137 9.98 8.07 -6.55
C ARG A 137 10.89 8.73 -5.52
N GLU A 138 12.09 9.16 -5.91
CA GLU A 138 13.00 9.89 -5.02
C GLU A 138 12.37 11.21 -4.53
N ARG A 139 11.72 11.95 -5.43
CA ARG A 139 11.04 13.21 -5.09
C ARG A 139 9.91 12.99 -4.08
N VAL A 140 9.17 11.88 -4.19
CA VAL A 140 8.17 11.52 -3.18
C VAL A 140 8.84 11.13 -1.85
N TYR A 141 9.98 10.45 -1.88
CA TYR A 141 10.72 10.16 -0.64
C TYR A 141 11.26 11.40 0.05
N GLU A 142 11.69 12.42 -0.67
CA GLU A 142 12.07 13.71 -0.07
C GLU A 142 10.90 14.36 0.67
N LEU A 143 9.67 14.23 0.16
CA LEU A 143 8.47 14.71 0.85
C LEU A 143 8.22 13.91 2.15
N ILE A 144 8.29 12.59 2.08
CA ILE A 144 8.09 11.71 3.25
C ILE A 144 9.19 11.93 4.30
N GLU A 145 10.43 12.08 3.87
CA GLU A 145 11.57 12.39 4.74
C GLU A 145 11.39 13.75 5.42
N MET A 146 10.92 14.76 4.67
CA MET A 146 10.61 16.06 5.26
C MET A 146 9.55 15.94 6.36
N TRP A 147 8.52 15.11 6.16
CA TRP A 147 7.46 14.94 7.14
C TRP A 147 7.90 14.16 8.39
N ILE A 148 8.63 13.04 8.23
CA ILE A 148 8.84 12.07 9.32
C ILE A 148 10.31 11.91 9.74
N GLY A 149 11.25 12.33 8.89
CA GLY A 149 12.69 12.10 9.06
C GLY A 149 13.15 10.71 8.65
N ALA A 150 12.27 9.87 8.08
CA ALA A 150 12.59 8.54 7.56
C ALA A 150 12.00 8.36 6.16
N ARG A 151 12.67 7.57 5.33
CA ARG A 151 12.32 7.41 3.91
C ARG A 151 11.41 6.20 3.64
N LEU A 152 11.81 5.02 4.10
CA LEU A 152 11.12 3.75 3.82
C LEU A 152 10.19 3.31 4.96
N THR A 153 10.72 3.19 6.17
CA THR A 153 9.95 2.82 7.36
C THR A 153 9.46 4.09 8.05
N THR A 154 8.23 4.47 7.76
CA THR A 154 7.69 5.78 8.10
C THR A 154 7.05 5.80 9.48
N SER A 155 6.35 4.74 9.89
CA SER A 155 5.63 4.66 11.17
C SER A 155 4.83 5.95 11.44
N LEU A 156 4.17 6.47 10.40
CA LEU A 156 3.59 7.81 10.33
C LEU A 156 2.41 7.99 11.29
N THR A 157 1.56 6.98 11.41
CA THR A 157 0.32 7.08 12.19
C THR A 157 0.53 6.64 13.63
N ARG A 158 -0.36 7.08 14.51
CA ARG A 158 -0.52 6.54 15.87
C ARG A 158 -2.01 6.31 16.09
N VAL A 159 -2.37 5.42 17.01
CA VAL A 159 -3.78 5.23 17.35
C VAL A 159 -4.37 6.59 17.79
N GLY A 160 -5.49 7.01 17.21
CA GLY A 160 -6.15 8.28 17.50
C GLY A 160 -5.61 9.50 16.75
N GLY A 161 -4.63 9.34 15.85
CA GLY A 161 -4.10 10.47 15.09
C GLY A 161 -2.85 10.17 14.27
N MET A 162 -1.89 11.11 14.28
CA MET A 162 -0.62 11.02 13.58
C MET A 162 0.55 11.15 14.56
N GLY A 163 1.73 10.65 14.17
CA GLY A 163 2.95 10.79 14.97
C GLY A 163 3.49 12.22 15.01
N ALA A 164 3.34 12.96 13.91
CA ALA A 164 3.73 14.36 13.78
C ALA A 164 2.84 15.07 12.76
N ASP A 165 2.64 16.38 12.93
CA ASP A 165 2.02 17.22 11.91
C ASP A 165 3.01 17.52 10.77
N ILE A 166 2.49 18.01 9.65
CA ILE A 166 3.27 18.44 8.51
C ILE A 166 4.17 19.64 8.87
N PRO A 167 5.44 19.67 8.45
CA PRO A 167 6.33 20.81 8.66
C PRO A 167 6.07 21.95 7.67
N ASP A 168 6.56 23.14 8.02
CA ASP A 168 6.47 24.33 7.17
C ASP A 168 7.11 24.10 5.78
N GLY A 169 6.43 24.55 4.72
CA GLY A 169 6.89 24.44 3.32
C GLY A 169 6.67 23.08 2.65
N PHE A 170 6.14 22.07 3.36
CA PHE A 170 5.78 20.78 2.75
C PHE A 170 4.69 20.93 1.69
N MET A 171 3.66 21.75 1.95
CA MET A 171 2.54 21.95 1.02
C MET A 171 2.97 22.56 -0.31
N ASP A 172 3.96 23.46 -0.29
CA ASP A 172 4.52 24.06 -1.50
C ASP A 172 5.26 23.03 -2.35
N LYS A 173 6.07 22.18 -1.70
CA LYS A 173 6.77 21.09 -2.38
C LYS A 173 5.81 20.04 -2.94
N LEU A 174 4.78 19.67 -2.17
CA LEU A 174 3.74 18.74 -2.61
C LEU A 174 3.00 19.29 -3.84
N THR A 175 2.63 20.57 -3.81
CA THR A 175 1.99 21.25 -4.95
C THR A 175 2.91 21.30 -6.17
N GLY A 176 4.21 21.53 -5.97
CA GLY A 176 5.21 21.48 -7.04
C GLY A 176 5.34 20.09 -7.67
N PHE A 177 5.35 19.04 -6.85
CA PHE A 177 5.36 17.66 -7.32
C PHE A 177 4.12 17.34 -8.17
N VAL A 178 2.94 17.58 -7.62
CA VAL A 178 1.64 17.33 -8.26
C VAL A 178 1.52 18.00 -9.63
N LYS A 179 2.04 19.23 -9.81
CA LYS A 179 2.05 19.91 -11.10
C LYS A 179 3.02 19.31 -12.13
N SER A 180 4.17 18.80 -11.67
CA SER A 180 5.21 18.28 -12.56
C SER A 180 5.02 16.82 -12.95
N PHE A 181 4.46 16.00 -12.05
CA PHE A 181 4.44 14.55 -12.16
C PHE A 181 3.62 14.01 -13.36
N PRO A 182 2.46 14.58 -13.72
CA PRO A 182 1.71 14.16 -14.91
C PRO A 182 2.52 14.19 -16.20
N LYS A 183 3.42 15.17 -16.35
CA LYS A 183 4.29 15.27 -17.52
C LYS A 183 5.21 14.05 -17.63
N THR A 184 5.78 13.60 -16.51
CA THR A 184 6.65 12.41 -16.49
C THR A 184 5.86 11.13 -16.78
N ILE A 185 4.62 11.02 -16.31
CA ILE A 185 3.72 9.90 -16.66
C ILE A 185 3.51 9.87 -18.18
N ASP A 186 3.16 10.99 -18.80
CA ASP A 186 2.88 11.06 -20.23
C ASP A 186 4.13 10.76 -21.09
N GLU A 187 5.31 11.18 -20.64
CA GLU A 187 6.58 10.86 -21.30
C GLU A 187 6.91 9.36 -21.22
N ALA A 188 6.73 8.75 -20.05
CA ALA A 188 6.93 7.31 -19.85
C ALA A 188 5.89 6.48 -20.62
N GLU A 189 4.63 6.89 -20.63
CA GLU A 189 3.55 6.24 -21.37
C GLU A 189 3.78 6.31 -22.87
N ARG A 190 4.20 7.48 -23.40
CA ARG A 190 4.52 7.64 -24.83
C ARG A 190 5.58 6.66 -25.31
N MET A 191 6.54 6.30 -24.46
CA MET A 191 7.59 5.35 -24.78
C MET A 191 7.11 3.88 -24.80
N LEU A 192 6.05 3.54 -24.05
CA LEU A 192 5.63 2.16 -23.80
C LEU A 192 4.30 1.80 -24.46
N SER A 193 3.24 2.59 -24.26
CA SER A 193 1.86 2.18 -24.62
C SER A 193 1.68 1.87 -26.10
N LYS A 194 2.38 2.58 -27.00
CA LYS A 194 2.33 2.38 -28.46
C LYS A 194 3.51 1.58 -29.01
N ASN A 195 4.41 1.11 -28.15
CA ASN A 195 5.59 0.37 -28.58
C ASN A 195 5.20 -1.06 -28.94
N ALA A 196 5.48 -1.48 -30.18
CA ALA A 196 5.16 -2.81 -30.67
C ALA A 196 5.79 -3.94 -29.84
N VAL A 197 7.00 -3.72 -29.28
CA VAL A 197 7.67 -4.72 -28.42
C VAL A 197 6.92 -4.86 -27.10
N TRP A 198 6.51 -3.74 -26.50
CA TRP A 198 5.75 -3.76 -25.24
C TRP A 198 4.41 -4.44 -25.42
N VAL A 199 3.64 -4.02 -26.43
CA VAL A 199 2.33 -4.59 -26.78
C VAL A 199 2.46 -6.08 -27.07
N GLY A 200 3.43 -6.50 -27.91
CA GLY A 200 3.65 -7.91 -28.23
C GLY A 200 4.10 -8.79 -27.06
N ARG A 201 4.54 -8.19 -25.94
CA ARG A 201 4.98 -8.89 -24.73
C ARG A 201 4.01 -8.77 -23.56
N THR A 202 2.87 -8.11 -23.74
CA THR A 202 1.90 -7.86 -22.64
C THR A 202 0.47 -8.17 -23.03
N VAL A 203 0.09 -7.94 -24.29
CA VAL A 203 -1.27 -8.21 -24.78
C VAL A 203 -1.50 -9.72 -24.89
N GLY A 204 -2.63 -10.19 -24.35
CA GLY A 204 -3.02 -11.60 -24.38
C GLY A 204 -2.23 -12.52 -23.45
N LEU A 205 -1.32 -11.98 -22.62
CA LEU A 205 -0.61 -12.76 -21.61
C LEU A 205 -1.32 -12.66 -20.25
N GLY A 206 -1.45 -13.80 -19.57
CA GLY A 206 -2.02 -13.87 -18.22
C GLY A 206 -3.45 -13.35 -18.13
N ALA A 207 -4.20 -13.41 -19.24
CA ALA A 207 -5.60 -13.02 -19.30
C ALA A 207 -6.43 -13.85 -18.32
N MET A 208 -7.33 -13.19 -17.60
CA MET A 208 -8.21 -13.82 -16.63
C MET A 208 -9.63 -13.31 -16.85
N SER A 209 -10.60 -14.21 -16.78
CA SER A 209 -12.00 -13.81 -16.78
C SER A 209 -12.41 -13.20 -15.43
N ALA A 210 -13.49 -12.41 -15.43
CA ALA A 210 -14.07 -11.84 -14.22
C ALA A 210 -14.41 -12.92 -13.17
N ASP A 211 -15.02 -14.02 -13.60
CA ASP A 211 -15.44 -15.12 -12.72
C ASP A 211 -14.24 -15.86 -12.12
N GLU A 212 -13.18 -16.09 -12.90
CA GLU A 212 -11.94 -16.67 -12.39
C GLU A 212 -11.28 -15.74 -11.37
N ALA A 213 -11.17 -14.45 -11.66
CA ALA A 213 -10.57 -13.48 -10.77
C ALA A 213 -11.30 -13.43 -9.40
N LEU A 214 -12.63 -13.48 -9.41
CA LEU A 214 -13.45 -13.56 -8.20
C LEU A 214 -13.27 -14.88 -7.45
N ASN A 215 -13.29 -16.01 -8.15
CA ASN A 215 -13.13 -17.33 -7.53
C ASN A 215 -11.75 -17.52 -6.89
N TYR A 216 -10.70 -16.91 -7.46
CA TYR A 216 -9.36 -16.91 -6.87
C TYR A 216 -9.18 -15.87 -5.74
N GLY A 217 -10.20 -15.04 -5.46
CA GLY A 217 -10.12 -13.99 -4.44
C GLY A 217 -9.14 -12.87 -4.80
N LEU A 218 -8.94 -12.59 -6.09
CA LEU A 218 -8.09 -11.50 -6.53
C LEU A 218 -8.80 -10.15 -6.31
N SER A 219 -8.03 -9.12 -5.97
CA SER A 219 -8.55 -7.77 -5.70
C SER A 219 -7.69 -6.69 -6.37
N GLY A 220 -8.16 -5.45 -6.33
CA GLY A 220 -7.45 -4.28 -6.85
C GLY A 220 -7.22 -4.29 -8.36
N PRO A 221 -6.03 -3.89 -8.84
CA PRO A 221 -5.76 -3.78 -10.28
C PRO A 221 -5.95 -5.09 -11.06
N MET A 222 -5.78 -6.25 -10.40
CA MET A 222 -5.97 -7.57 -11.02
C MET A 222 -7.45 -7.82 -11.34
N LEU A 223 -8.33 -7.50 -10.40
CA LEU A 223 -9.78 -7.66 -10.54
C LEU A 223 -10.35 -6.61 -11.50
N ARG A 224 -9.92 -5.36 -11.36
CA ARG A 224 -10.33 -4.23 -12.21
C ARG A 224 -9.92 -4.41 -13.66
N ALA A 225 -8.73 -4.96 -13.94
CA ALA A 225 -8.32 -5.25 -15.32
C ALA A 225 -9.19 -6.33 -15.98
N SER A 226 -9.78 -7.23 -15.19
CA SER A 226 -10.61 -8.35 -15.67
C SER A 226 -12.08 -7.95 -15.90
N GLY A 227 -12.42 -6.66 -15.80
CA GLY A 227 -13.76 -6.12 -16.09
C GLY A 227 -14.69 -5.94 -14.89
N VAL A 228 -14.23 -6.23 -13.66
CA VAL A 228 -15.04 -6.05 -12.44
C VAL A 228 -14.74 -4.70 -11.81
N ALA A 229 -15.75 -3.82 -11.79
CA ALA A 229 -15.67 -2.51 -11.17
C ALA A 229 -15.83 -2.61 -9.65
N TYR A 230 -14.77 -3.04 -8.94
CA TYR A 230 -14.70 -3.09 -7.48
C TYR A 230 -13.52 -2.26 -6.98
N ASP A 231 -13.77 -1.35 -6.05
CA ASP A 231 -12.74 -0.56 -5.36
C ASP A 231 -13.23 -0.24 -3.95
N VAL A 232 -12.47 -0.67 -2.93
CA VAL A 232 -12.86 -0.50 -1.51
C VAL A 232 -13.09 0.97 -1.19
N ARG A 233 -12.40 1.93 -1.84
CA ARG A 233 -12.57 3.36 -1.57
C ARG A 233 -13.94 3.91 -1.99
N ARG A 234 -14.60 3.29 -2.98
CA ARG A 234 -15.95 3.66 -3.43
C ARG A 234 -17.03 2.78 -2.81
N ASP A 235 -16.80 1.47 -2.75
CA ASP A 235 -17.81 0.51 -2.30
C ASP A 235 -17.92 0.47 -0.77
N PHE A 236 -16.79 0.64 -0.07
CA PHE A 236 -16.72 0.67 1.40
C PHE A 236 -15.87 1.87 1.87
N PRO A 237 -16.36 3.11 1.67
CA PRO A 237 -15.57 4.30 1.89
C PRO A 237 -15.08 4.42 3.34
N TYR A 238 -13.85 4.91 3.49
CA TYR A 238 -13.19 5.25 4.74
C TYR A 238 -12.51 6.62 4.58
N LEU A 239 -12.13 7.29 5.67
CA LEU A 239 -11.38 8.57 5.64
C LEU A 239 -11.97 9.64 4.70
N ASP A 240 -13.30 9.69 4.56
CA ASP A 240 -14.02 10.60 3.67
C ASP A 240 -13.65 10.48 2.17
N TYR A 241 -13.18 9.31 1.72
CA TYR A 241 -12.88 9.06 0.29
C TYR A 241 -14.09 9.37 -0.63
N GLU A 242 -15.32 9.26 -0.11
CA GLU A 242 -16.58 9.60 -0.81
C GLU A 242 -16.72 11.08 -1.21
N THR A 243 -15.96 11.98 -0.57
CA THR A 243 -15.99 13.42 -0.87
C THR A 243 -15.05 13.82 -2.01
N TYR A 244 -14.15 12.93 -2.41
CA TYR A 244 -13.18 13.17 -3.47
C TYR A 244 -13.71 12.67 -4.80
N ASP A 245 -13.55 13.49 -5.84
CA ASP A 245 -13.97 13.17 -7.20
C ASP A 245 -12.82 12.50 -7.96
N PHE A 246 -12.91 11.18 -8.11
CA PHE A 246 -11.94 10.37 -8.86
C PHE A 246 -12.64 9.21 -9.55
N ASP A 247 -12.13 8.78 -10.70
CA ASP A 247 -12.70 7.67 -11.47
C ASP A 247 -11.95 6.36 -11.20
N VAL A 248 -12.66 5.23 -11.23
CA VAL A 248 -12.04 3.91 -11.06
C VAL A 248 -11.81 3.31 -12.45
N PRO A 249 -10.55 3.12 -12.89
CA PRO A 249 -10.27 2.52 -14.18
C PRO A 249 -10.59 1.03 -14.17
N VAL A 250 -11.24 0.55 -15.23
CA VAL A 250 -11.64 -0.85 -15.42
C VAL A 250 -11.15 -1.30 -16.79
N GLY A 251 -10.47 -2.46 -16.84
CA GLY A 251 -10.02 -3.11 -18.07
C GLY A 251 -11.11 -3.98 -18.69
N THR A 252 -10.79 -4.60 -19.82
CA THR A 252 -11.77 -5.39 -20.59
C THR A 252 -11.34 -6.83 -20.82
N SER A 253 -10.04 -7.04 -21.02
CA SER A 253 -9.45 -8.31 -21.47
C SER A 253 -8.78 -9.09 -20.33
N GLY A 254 -8.51 -8.45 -19.18
CA GLY A 254 -7.88 -9.08 -18.02
C GLY A 254 -6.40 -9.42 -18.19
N ASP A 255 -5.78 -8.99 -19.29
CA ASP A 255 -4.38 -9.27 -19.62
C ASP A 255 -3.41 -8.33 -18.89
N VAL A 256 -2.11 -8.60 -19.05
CA VAL A 256 -1.05 -7.78 -18.43
C VAL A 256 -1.07 -6.34 -18.94
N TYR A 257 -1.49 -6.11 -20.19
CA TYR A 257 -1.58 -4.77 -20.77
C TYR A 257 -2.70 -3.93 -20.13
N ASP A 258 -3.89 -4.50 -19.94
CA ASP A 258 -4.98 -3.83 -19.23
C ASP A 258 -4.61 -3.54 -17.77
N ARG A 259 -3.91 -4.46 -17.09
CA ARG A 259 -3.36 -4.22 -15.73
C ARG A 259 -2.34 -3.09 -15.71
N TYR A 260 -1.57 -2.92 -16.77
CA TYR A 260 -0.66 -1.80 -16.94
C TYR A 260 -1.43 -0.48 -17.08
N LEU A 261 -2.42 -0.43 -17.99
CA LEU A 261 -3.24 0.77 -18.22
C LEU A 261 -4.01 1.19 -16.96
N VAL A 262 -4.63 0.23 -16.26
CA VAL A 262 -5.34 0.48 -14.98
C VAL A 262 -4.42 1.16 -13.97
N ARG A 263 -3.18 0.69 -13.79
CA ARG A 263 -2.23 1.29 -12.85
C ARG A 263 -1.72 2.67 -13.28
N VAL A 264 -1.53 2.89 -14.58
CA VAL A 264 -1.15 4.22 -15.10
C VAL A 264 -2.28 5.21 -14.89
N GLU A 265 -3.53 4.79 -15.11
CA GLU A 265 -4.68 5.65 -14.87
C GLU A 265 -4.89 5.89 -13.36
N GLU A 266 -4.68 4.88 -12.51
CA GLU A 266 -4.67 5.07 -11.04
C GLU A 266 -3.65 6.12 -10.59
N LEU A 267 -2.46 6.19 -11.21
CA LEU A 267 -1.49 7.25 -10.92
C LEU A 267 -2.09 8.65 -11.20
N ARG A 268 -2.80 8.82 -12.31
CA ARG A 268 -3.47 10.10 -12.65
C ARG A 268 -4.58 10.43 -11.66
N GLN A 269 -5.36 9.43 -11.27
CA GLN A 269 -6.44 9.62 -10.30
C GLN A 269 -5.90 9.93 -8.90
N SER A 270 -4.79 9.32 -8.47
CA SER A 270 -4.10 9.69 -7.23
C SER A 270 -3.62 11.14 -7.25
N VAL A 271 -3.09 11.63 -8.38
CA VAL A 271 -2.72 13.04 -8.51
C VAL A 271 -3.93 13.95 -8.38
N ARG A 272 -5.06 13.59 -9.01
CA ARG A 272 -6.33 14.34 -8.90
C ARG A 272 -6.85 14.39 -7.46
N ILE A 273 -6.76 13.27 -6.71
CA ILE A 273 -7.12 13.23 -5.29
C ILE A 273 -6.18 14.13 -4.47
N LEU A 274 -4.87 14.08 -4.73
CA LEU A 274 -3.90 14.95 -4.04
C LEU A 274 -4.18 16.44 -4.28
N GLU A 275 -4.52 16.85 -5.51
CA GLU A 275 -4.92 18.22 -5.82
C GLU A 275 -6.12 18.69 -5.00
N GLN A 276 -7.12 17.81 -4.83
CA GLN A 276 -8.31 18.09 -4.04
C GLN A 276 -8.00 18.13 -2.54
N ALA A 277 -7.19 17.19 -2.06
CA ALA A 277 -6.77 17.11 -0.66
C ALA A 277 -5.98 18.35 -0.23
N ILE A 278 -5.09 18.86 -1.11
CA ILE A 278 -4.35 20.11 -0.87
C ILE A 278 -5.30 21.30 -0.69
N ARG A 279 -6.38 21.39 -1.48
CA ARG A 279 -7.37 22.48 -1.39
C ARG A 279 -8.29 22.36 -0.18
N ARG A 280 -8.55 21.12 0.27
CA ARG A 280 -9.49 20.83 1.36
C ARG A 280 -8.83 20.88 2.75
N LEU A 281 -7.51 20.76 2.85
CA LEU A 281 -6.81 20.62 4.12
C LEU A 281 -7.21 21.72 5.14
N PRO A 282 -7.94 21.35 6.22
CA PRO A 282 -8.38 22.32 7.21
C PRO A 282 -7.26 22.63 8.22
N ASP A 283 -7.31 23.83 8.79
CA ASP A 283 -6.53 24.17 9.97
C ASP A 283 -7.20 23.57 11.21
N GLY A 284 -6.42 22.92 12.08
CA GLY A 284 -6.95 22.28 13.28
C GLY A 284 -5.99 21.29 13.94
N PRO A 285 -6.40 20.67 15.07
CA PRO A 285 -5.61 19.64 15.71
C PRO A 285 -5.58 18.36 14.86
N VAL A 286 -4.39 17.76 14.72
CA VAL A 286 -4.20 16.48 14.00
C VAL A 286 -4.63 15.27 14.83
N ASN A 287 -4.62 15.42 16.15
CA ASN A 287 -4.78 14.35 17.12
C ASN A 287 -6.10 14.56 17.90
N VAL A 288 -6.80 13.47 18.20
CA VAL A 288 -8.02 13.47 19.02
C VAL A 288 -7.73 13.90 20.46
N ASP A 289 -8.65 14.62 21.09
CA ASP A 289 -8.53 15.06 22.48
C ASP A 289 -8.92 13.94 23.48
N ASP A 290 -8.26 12.78 23.40
CA ASP A 290 -8.43 11.67 24.35
C ASP A 290 -7.09 11.25 24.99
N HIS A 291 -6.97 11.52 26.30
CA HIS A 291 -5.80 11.18 27.11
C HIS A 291 -5.55 9.67 27.27
N ARG A 292 -6.51 8.81 26.91
CA ARG A 292 -6.34 7.35 26.93
C ARG A 292 -5.51 6.84 25.76
N VAL A 293 -5.51 7.59 24.67
CA VAL A 293 -5.00 7.12 23.36
C VAL A 293 -3.88 8.00 22.83
N ILE A 294 -3.82 9.28 23.22
CA ILE A 294 -2.81 10.23 22.73
C ILE A 294 -1.94 10.77 23.85
N LEU A 295 -0.64 10.84 23.55
CA LEU A 295 0.36 11.39 24.46
C LEU A 295 0.15 12.89 24.62
N PRO A 296 0.20 13.42 25.86
CA PRO A 296 0.10 14.84 26.08
C PRO A 296 1.32 15.57 25.47
N PRO A 297 1.16 16.84 25.06
CA PRO A 297 2.28 17.65 24.59
C PRO A 297 3.43 17.67 25.61
N LYS A 298 4.67 17.57 25.13
CA LYS A 298 5.86 17.50 26.01
C LYS A 298 5.94 18.66 27.00
N SER A 299 5.57 19.88 26.59
CA SER A 299 5.53 21.06 27.45
C SER A 299 4.57 20.91 28.64
N LYS A 300 3.41 20.28 28.42
CA LYS A 300 2.45 19.97 29.49
C LYS A 300 2.93 18.81 30.35
N ALA A 301 3.44 17.74 29.74
CA ALA A 301 3.95 16.57 30.45
C ALA A 301 5.08 16.91 31.43
N THR A 302 5.93 17.90 31.14
CA THR A 302 7.00 18.33 32.06
C THR A 302 6.54 19.30 33.14
N SER A 303 5.41 19.96 32.96
CA SER A 303 4.96 21.06 33.83
C SER A 303 3.82 20.64 34.76
N ASP A 304 2.98 19.71 34.32
CA ASP A 304 1.78 19.25 35.01
C ASP A 304 1.90 17.76 35.39
N MET A 305 1.53 17.47 36.64
CA MET A 305 1.64 16.12 37.21
C MET A 305 0.66 15.15 36.55
N GLU A 306 -0.57 15.58 36.26
CA GLU A 306 -1.59 14.72 35.64
C GLU A 306 -1.14 14.29 34.24
N SER A 307 -0.69 15.27 33.43
CA SER A 307 -0.12 15.03 32.12
C SER A 307 1.08 14.06 32.16
N MET A 308 1.96 14.16 33.17
CA MET A 308 3.08 13.23 33.34
C MET A 308 2.60 11.80 33.66
N ILE A 309 1.58 11.66 34.51
CA ILE A 309 1.00 10.35 34.85
C ILE A 309 0.40 9.70 33.59
N HIS A 310 -0.35 10.46 32.78
CA HIS A 310 -0.92 9.98 31.52
C HIS A 310 0.16 9.51 30.55
N HIS A 311 1.19 10.33 30.34
CA HIS A 311 2.33 9.98 29.49
C HIS A 311 3.02 8.69 29.98
N PHE A 312 3.28 8.56 31.29
CA PHE A 312 3.92 7.37 31.85
C PHE A 312 3.07 6.11 31.64
N LYS A 313 1.77 6.16 31.96
CA LYS A 313 0.86 5.02 31.77
C LYS A 313 0.77 4.61 30.32
N GLN A 314 0.67 5.57 29.41
CA GLN A 314 0.51 5.28 28.00
C GLN A 314 1.78 4.65 27.37
N VAL A 315 2.97 5.10 27.79
CA VAL A 315 4.24 4.52 27.30
C VAL A 315 4.48 3.13 27.90
N MET A 316 4.17 2.92 29.17
CA MET A 316 4.44 1.66 29.86
C MET A 316 3.38 0.60 29.58
N GLU A 317 2.10 0.96 29.64
CA GLU A 317 0.99 0.03 29.54
C GLU A 317 0.39 0.00 28.13
N GLY A 318 0.38 1.13 27.41
CA GLY A 318 -0.23 1.24 26.08
C GLY A 318 -1.74 1.48 26.11
N PRO A 319 -2.35 1.81 24.95
CA PRO A 319 -3.79 2.00 24.83
C PRO A 319 -4.51 0.65 25.01
N ARG A 320 -5.66 0.64 25.72
CA ARG A 320 -6.45 -0.56 26.04
C ARG A 320 -7.82 -0.49 25.35
N PRO A 321 -8.01 -1.12 24.18
CA PRO A 321 -9.31 -1.14 23.53
C PRO A 321 -10.29 -2.02 24.32
N PRO A 322 -11.61 -1.86 24.11
CA PRO A 322 -12.62 -2.81 24.57
C PRO A 322 -12.39 -4.21 23.99
N ALA A 323 -12.89 -5.23 24.68
CA ALA A 323 -12.90 -6.59 24.13
C ALA A 323 -13.83 -6.67 22.91
N GLY A 324 -13.36 -7.27 21.83
CA GLY A 324 -14.09 -7.34 20.57
C GLY A 324 -13.21 -7.78 19.40
N GLU A 325 -13.83 -7.91 18.24
CA GLU A 325 -13.19 -8.31 16.99
C GLU A 325 -13.50 -7.25 15.93
N CYS A 326 -12.52 -6.96 15.06
CA CYS A 326 -12.76 -6.10 13.91
C CYS A 326 -12.03 -6.62 12.68
N TYR A 327 -12.69 -6.46 11.53
CA TYR A 327 -12.05 -6.53 10.22
C TYR A 327 -12.16 -5.16 9.56
N VAL A 328 -11.03 -4.62 9.12
CA VAL A 328 -11.00 -3.40 8.30
C VAL A 328 -10.20 -3.68 7.05
N ALA A 329 -10.84 -3.47 5.91
CA ALA A 329 -10.24 -3.53 4.60
C ALA A 329 -9.95 -2.13 4.08
N VAL A 330 -8.82 -1.98 3.42
CA VAL A 330 -8.36 -0.75 2.78
C VAL A 330 -7.86 -1.09 1.39
N GLU A 331 -8.10 -0.23 0.41
CA GLU A 331 -7.55 -0.41 -0.94
C GLU A 331 -6.06 -0.07 -0.91
N SER A 332 -5.20 -1.08 -0.80
CA SER A 332 -3.76 -0.96 -1.03
C SER A 332 -3.49 -0.82 -2.54
N PRO A 333 -2.35 -0.28 -2.97
CA PRO A 333 -1.98 -0.22 -4.40
C PRO A 333 -1.86 -1.60 -5.07
N LYS A 334 -1.79 -2.65 -4.26
CA LYS A 334 -1.77 -4.05 -4.69
C LYS A 334 -3.15 -4.72 -4.68
N GLY A 335 -4.15 -4.08 -4.06
CA GLY A 335 -5.52 -4.57 -3.90
C GLY A 335 -6.04 -4.47 -2.47
N GLU A 336 -7.11 -5.19 -2.16
CA GLU A 336 -7.73 -5.18 -0.85
C GLU A 336 -6.75 -5.73 0.20
N LYS A 337 -6.32 -4.87 1.12
CA LYS A 337 -5.53 -5.26 2.29
C LYS A 337 -6.38 -5.12 3.54
N GLY A 338 -6.64 -6.25 4.19
CA GLY A 338 -7.41 -6.32 5.42
C GLY A 338 -6.54 -6.58 6.64
N TYR A 339 -6.90 -5.97 7.78
CA TYR A 339 -6.44 -6.39 9.09
C TYR A 339 -7.61 -6.95 9.89
N TYR A 340 -7.47 -8.19 10.32
CA TYR A 340 -8.35 -8.82 11.30
C TYR A 340 -7.66 -8.76 12.67
N MET A 341 -8.33 -8.18 13.66
CA MET A 341 -7.77 -8.00 15.00
C MET A 341 -8.77 -8.49 16.05
N VAL A 342 -8.25 -9.15 17.08
CA VAL A 342 -9.03 -9.61 18.25
C VAL A 342 -8.44 -8.98 19.51
N SER A 343 -9.29 -8.33 20.31
CA SER A 343 -8.93 -7.77 21.61
C SER A 343 -9.71 -8.45 22.73
N ASP A 344 -9.02 -8.72 23.84
CA ASP A 344 -9.58 -9.20 25.11
C ASP A 344 -9.77 -8.07 26.14
N GLY A 345 -9.59 -6.81 25.74
CA GLY A 345 -9.62 -5.68 26.66
C GLY A 345 -8.24 -5.28 27.22
N THR A 346 -7.19 -6.04 26.90
CA THR A 346 -5.82 -5.68 27.29
C THR A 346 -5.15 -4.78 26.26
N SER A 347 -3.97 -4.25 26.58
CA SER A 347 -3.20 -3.38 25.68
C SER A 347 -2.43 -4.12 24.58
N LYS A 348 -2.55 -5.45 24.54
CA LYS A 348 -1.93 -6.32 23.55
C LYS A 348 -3.05 -7.03 22.78
N PRO A 349 -2.97 -7.12 21.45
CA PRO A 349 -3.94 -7.90 20.70
C PRO A 349 -3.77 -9.38 21.01
N VAL A 350 -4.90 -10.09 21.07
CA VAL A 350 -4.92 -11.56 21.17
C VAL A 350 -4.53 -12.17 19.84
N ARG A 351 -4.98 -11.56 18.75
CA ARG A 351 -4.72 -12.00 17.38
C ARG A 351 -4.65 -10.82 16.43
#